data_AF-A0A7Y0SI88-F1
#
_entry.id   AF-A0A7Y0SI88-F1
#
_cell.length_a   1.000
_cell.length_b   1.000
_cell.length_c   1.000
_cell.angle_alpha   90.00
_cell.angle_beta   90.00
_cell.angle_gamma   90.00
#
_symmetry.space_group_name_H-M   'P 1'
#
loop_
_entity.id
_entity.type
_entity.pdbx_description
1 polymer ?
#
loop_
_entity_poly.entity_id
_entity_poly.type
_entity_poly.pdbx_seq_one_letter_code
_entity_poly.pdbx_strand_id
1 'polypeptide(L)'
;MVGIVNYGSLPFEEQIAYFRNKVNVPTERWADMWKQAHDRSFIVAGAMKDDLLADFRSAVDKAISEGKSLNWFKSEFKHIVAKHGWEHNGHANWRSQVIYETNLRQSYTAGREQQIEQIKHRRPYGIYKHSGSEHPRHDHLSWNNMVLPLDDPWWKTHTPINGFGCKCKKLTASKRTLERLGLEVSQAPKIEHYDWVDKVTGEVHRVPKGVDPGFDYTPKSSAELTEKTKTLIQAKPPLEERLPTRAVESTFSTVKGVNASEISRVLEQAASPQLTAFTEFLSKHEVKTLVLKQSELSGKAKGRALVEPIEEYLQSGQRAPILNFFHRNATRTNGFTSKHWNHVVVKAKSTDTLKRVSAEQLREAIERAMVLSATSQQYSLSTIVKSMYGDSARVVNTWAHEMGHQIHFKAGSPAAPVAYGITQYSEQNEFEWFAEHFVVWLFAPDALNDRYPEIFSFITDTVNKAI
;
A
#
# COMPACT_ATOMS: atom_id res chain seq x y z
N MET A 1 2.88 -4.11 -54.47
CA MET A 1 2.96 -3.62 -53.08
C MET A 1 2.10 -4.54 -52.21
N VAL A 2 2.75 -5.48 -51.52
CA VAL A 2 2.06 -6.32 -50.53
C VAL A 2 1.88 -5.45 -49.29
N GLY A 3 0.65 -5.06 -48.99
CA GLY A 3 0.34 -4.26 -47.81
C GLY A 3 0.69 -5.04 -46.55
N ILE A 4 1.53 -4.44 -45.71
CA ILE A 4 1.83 -4.95 -44.38
C ILE A 4 0.55 -4.81 -43.55
N VAL A 5 -0.15 -5.93 -43.34
CA VAL A 5 -1.29 -5.99 -42.42
C VAL A 5 -0.72 -6.07 -41.00
N ASN A 6 -0.77 -4.96 -40.27
CA ASN A 6 -0.49 -4.96 -38.84
C ASN A 6 -1.63 -5.66 -38.09
N TYR A 7 -1.41 -6.91 -37.67
CA TYR A 7 -2.28 -7.58 -36.71
C TYR A 7 -2.00 -7.03 -35.30
N GLY A 8 -2.68 -5.94 -34.95
CA GLY A 8 -2.73 -5.36 -33.60
C GLY A 8 -4.13 -4.81 -33.35
N SER A 9 -4.68 -5.02 -32.15
CA SER A 9 -5.96 -4.40 -31.78
C SER A 9 -5.84 -2.88 -31.92
N LEU A 10 -6.67 -2.27 -32.78
CA LEU A 10 -6.77 -0.81 -32.83
C LEU A 10 -7.13 -0.29 -31.43
N PRO A 11 -6.46 0.77 -30.94
CA PRO A 11 -6.78 1.36 -29.65
C PRO A 11 -8.26 1.78 -29.61
N PHE A 12 -8.93 1.50 -28.49
CA PHE A 12 -10.31 1.92 -28.28
C PHE A 12 -10.32 3.35 -27.73
N GLU A 13 -10.37 4.33 -28.63
CA GLU A 13 -10.20 5.75 -28.31
C GLU A 13 -11.19 6.27 -27.25
N GLU A 14 -12.46 5.86 -27.31
CA GLU A 14 -13.46 6.28 -26.33
C GLU A 14 -13.13 5.78 -24.90
N GLN A 15 -12.59 4.56 -24.79
CA GLN A 15 -12.10 4.03 -23.52
C GLN A 15 -10.87 4.80 -23.02
N ILE A 16 -9.88 5.01 -23.88
CA ILE A 16 -8.64 5.74 -23.55
C ILE A 16 -8.98 7.15 -23.10
N ALA A 17 -9.81 7.87 -23.87
CA ALA A 17 -10.25 9.22 -23.54
C ALA A 17 -11.02 9.27 -22.22
N TYR A 18 -11.92 8.32 -21.97
CA TYR A 18 -12.62 8.23 -20.69
C TYR A 18 -11.65 8.01 -19.52
N PHE A 19 -10.70 7.09 -19.65
CA PHE A 19 -9.73 6.80 -18.59
C PHE A 19 -8.77 7.97 -18.33
N ARG A 20 -8.21 8.58 -19.38
CA ARG A 20 -7.26 9.71 -19.27
C ARG A 20 -7.87 10.97 -18.66
N ASN A 21 -9.19 11.13 -18.77
CA ASN A 21 -9.93 12.22 -18.13
C ASN A 21 -10.16 12.00 -16.62
N LYS A 22 -9.73 10.88 -16.03
CA LYS A 22 -9.78 10.67 -14.58
C LYS A 22 -8.62 11.39 -13.88
N VAL A 23 -8.91 11.93 -12.71
CA VAL A 23 -7.94 12.59 -11.82
C VAL A 23 -7.67 11.70 -10.61
N ASN A 24 -6.43 11.68 -10.12
CA ASN A 24 -6.09 10.93 -8.92
C ASN A 24 -6.83 11.50 -7.70
N VAL A 25 -7.48 10.63 -6.93
CA VAL A 25 -8.10 10.99 -5.65
C VAL A 25 -7.68 9.96 -4.60
N PRO A 26 -6.87 10.35 -3.60
CA PRO A 26 -6.55 9.51 -2.45
C PRO A 26 -7.80 9.11 -1.69
N THR A 27 -7.95 7.81 -1.44
CA THR A 27 -9.00 7.26 -0.57
C THR A 27 -8.45 6.13 0.28
N GLU A 28 -8.93 5.99 1.50
CA GLU A 28 -8.54 4.85 2.36
C GLU A 28 -9.30 3.58 1.95
N ARG A 29 -10.55 3.77 1.53
CA ARG A 29 -11.49 2.72 1.16
C ARG A 29 -12.02 2.97 -0.24
N TRP A 30 -12.58 1.93 -0.85
CA TRP A 30 -13.23 2.06 -2.15
C TRP A 30 -14.55 2.85 -2.03
N ALA A 31 -15.24 2.74 -0.89
CA ALA A 31 -16.53 3.37 -0.62
C ALA A 31 -16.44 4.86 -0.27
N ASP A 32 -15.23 5.41 -0.05
CA ASP A 32 -15.04 6.85 0.22
C ASP A 32 -15.41 7.71 -1.01
N MET A 33 -15.44 7.11 -2.20
CA MET A 33 -16.05 7.69 -3.40
C MET A 33 -17.20 6.78 -3.83
N TRP A 34 -18.33 7.38 -4.23
CA TRP A 34 -19.55 6.63 -4.51
C TRP A 34 -20.05 6.85 -5.94
N LYS A 35 -20.45 5.77 -6.62
CA LYS A 35 -21.12 5.76 -7.93
C LYS A 35 -20.43 6.63 -8.99
N GLN A 36 -21.14 7.63 -9.53
CA GLN A 36 -20.69 8.51 -10.61
C GLN A 36 -19.41 9.26 -10.27
N ALA A 37 -19.05 9.38 -8.98
CA ALA A 37 -17.80 10.00 -8.61
C ALA A 37 -16.57 9.20 -9.10
N HIS A 38 -16.71 7.90 -9.33
CA HIS A 38 -15.72 7.09 -10.01
C HIS A 38 -15.56 7.45 -11.50
N ASP A 39 -16.50 8.16 -12.14
CA ASP A 39 -16.36 8.54 -13.55
C ASP A 39 -15.15 9.45 -13.79
N ARG A 40 -14.83 10.29 -12.81
CA ARG A 40 -13.73 11.27 -12.88
C ARG A 40 -12.63 11.07 -11.86
N SER A 41 -12.75 10.10 -10.97
CA SER A 41 -11.73 9.80 -9.95
C SER A 41 -11.03 8.49 -10.27
N PHE A 42 -9.71 8.53 -10.46
CA PHE A 42 -8.85 7.36 -10.38
C PHE A 42 -8.48 7.16 -8.92
N ILE A 43 -8.88 6.01 -8.38
CA ILE A 43 -8.67 5.67 -6.98
C ILE A 43 -8.05 4.28 -6.86
N VAL A 44 -7.21 4.11 -5.86
CA VAL A 44 -6.74 2.81 -5.38
C VAL A 44 -6.85 2.84 -3.87
N ALA A 45 -7.81 2.12 -3.29
CA ALA A 45 -8.11 2.19 -1.85
C ALA A 45 -6.87 1.92 -0.99
N GLY A 46 -6.48 2.85 -0.14
CA GLY A 46 -5.30 2.79 0.72
C GLY A 46 -4.00 3.29 0.07
N ALA A 47 -4.00 3.63 -1.22
CA ALA A 47 -2.90 4.33 -1.88
C ALA A 47 -3.07 5.83 -1.66
N MET A 48 -2.60 6.31 -0.50
CA MET A 48 -2.84 7.70 -0.06
C MET A 48 -1.86 8.72 -0.66
N LYS A 49 -0.73 8.26 -1.23
CA LYS A 49 0.26 9.14 -1.86
C LYS A 49 -0.15 9.42 -3.32
N ASP A 50 -0.18 10.68 -3.76
CA ASP A 50 -0.57 11.00 -5.15
C ASP A 50 0.44 10.45 -6.17
N ASP A 51 1.75 10.38 -5.89
CA ASP A 51 2.75 9.80 -6.80
C ASP A 51 2.55 8.30 -6.99
N LEU A 52 2.19 7.60 -5.92
CA LEU A 52 1.80 6.19 -5.98
C LEU A 52 0.56 6.00 -6.85
N LEU A 53 -0.46 6.86 -6.68
CA LEU A 53 -1.64 6.84 -7.54
C LEU A 53 -1.31 7.22 -8.98
N ALA A 54 -0.39 8.14 -9.22
CA ALA A 54 0.05 8.56 -10.55
C ALA A 54 0.74 7.42 -11.29
N ASP A 55 1.63 6.71 -10.61
CA ASP A 55 2.29 5.53 -11.17
C ASP A 55 1.29 4.40 -11.46
N PHE A 56 0.34 4.13 -10.55
CA PHE A 56 -0.73 3.17 -10.85
C PHE A 56 -1.62 3.60 -12.02
N ARG A 57 -2.01 4.88 -12.08
CA ARG A 57 -2.82 5.40 -13.19
C ARG A 57 -2.07 5.28 -14.50
N SER A 58 -0.77 5.59 -14.51
CA SER A 58 0.12 5.44 -15.67
C SER A 58 0.22 3.98 -16.12
N ALA A 59 0.41 3.05 -15.20
CA ALA A 59 0.43 1.62 -15.52
C ALA A 59 -0.90 1.11 -16.10
N VAL A 60 -2.04 1.57 -15.56
CA VAL A 60 -3.36 1.24 -16.12
C VAL A 60 -3.58 1.92 -17.49
N ASP A 61 -3.13 3.16 -17.69
CA ASP A 61 -3.22 3.84 -18.99
C ASP A 61 -2.48 3.03 -20.05
N LYS A 62 -1.23 2.63 -19.79
CA LYS A 62 -0.44 1.77 -20.69
C LYS A 62 -1.13 0.43 -20.94
N ALA A 63 -1.75 -0.18 -19.94
CA ALA A 63 -2.52 -1.40 -20.13
C ALA A 63 -3.68 -1.22 -21.10
N ILE A 64 -4.37 -0.09 -21.03
CA ILE A 64 -5.49 0.26 -21.92
C ILE A 64 -4.98 0.63 -23.32
N SER A 65 -4.03 1.56 -23.42
CA SER A 65 -3.61 2.17 -24.69
C SER A 65 -2.69 1.27 -25.51
N GLU A 66 -1.88 0.44 -24.86
CA GLU A 66 -0.91 -0.46 -25.52
C GLU A 66 -1.33 -1.93 -25.46
N GLY A 67 -2.47 -2.25 -24.85
CA GLY A 67 -2.97 -3.63 -24.72
C GLY A 67 -2.09 -4.53 -23.85
N LYS A 68 -1.46 -4.00 -22.79
CA LYS A 68 -0.64 -4.82 -21.89
C LYS A 68 -1.48 -5.84 -21.14
N SER A 69 -0.88 -6.99 -20.84
CA SER A 69 -1.55 -8.08 -20.14
C SER A 69 -1.64 -7.87 -18.62
N LEU A 70 -2.50 -8.65 -17.96
CA LEU A 70 -2.56 -8.70 -16.49
C LEU A 70 -1.22 -9.12 -15.87
N ASN A 71 -0.46 -10.01 -16.53
CA ASN A 71 0.85 -10.43 -16.02
C ASN A 71 1.87 -9.30 -16.09
N TRP A 72 1.86 -8.49 -17.15
CA TRP A 72 2.66 -7.28 -17.21
C TRP A 72 2.27 -6.31 -16.09
N PHE A 73 0.97 -6.08 -15.90
CA PHE A 73 0.50 -5.18 -14.84
C PHE A 73 0.85 -5.70 -13.43
N LYS A 74 0.86 -7.02 -13.21
CA LYS A 74 1.34 -7.62 -11.95
C LYS A 74 2.81 -7.28 -11.68
N SER A 75 3.65 -7.33 -12.71
CA SER A 75 5.07 -6.93 -12.59
C SER A 75 5.22 -5.44 -12.29
N GLU A 76 4.51 -4.57 -13.03
CA GLU A 76 4.51 -3.13 -12.75
C GLU A 76 3.97 -2.81 -11.36
N PHE A 77 2.90 -3.48 -10.93
CA PHE A 77 2.34 -3.32 -9.60
C PHE A 77 3.39 -3.61 -8.53
N LYS A 78 4.16 -4.69 -8.66
CA LYS A 78 5.27 -5.00 -7.73
C LYS A 78 6.33 -3.91 -7.75
N HIS A 79 6.70 -3.40 -8.92
CA HIS A 79 7.66 -2.30 -9.06
C HIS A 79 7.17 -1.02 -8.37
N ILE A 80 5.92 -0.63 -8.60
CA ILE A 80 5.30 0.57 -8.04
C ILE A 80 5.18 0.43 -6.51
N VAL A 81 4.70 -0.71 -6.02
CA VAL A 81 4.65 -1.02 -4.58
C VAL A 81 6.02 -0.87 -3.93
N ALA A 82 7.04 -1.47 -4.54
CA ALA A 82 8.41 -1.41 -4.04
C ALA A 82 8.96 0.02 -4.05
N LYS A 83 8.80 0.73 -5.17
CA LYS A 83 9.25 2.13 -5.35
C LYS A 83 8.68 3.07 -4.29
N HIS A 84 7.41 2.89 -3.91
CA HIS A 84 6.71 3.79 -2.99
C HIS A 84 6.68 3.30 -1.55
N GLY A 85 7.25 2.12 -1.28
CA GLY A 85 7.21 1.49 0.03
C GLY A 85 5.79 1.16 0.51
N TRP A 86 4.85 0.92 -0.40
CA TRP A 86 3.42 0.89 -0.05
C TRP A 86 2.96 -0.45 0.52
N GLU A 87 2.64 -0.47 1.81
CA GLU A 87 1.96 -1.60 2.44
C GLU A 87 0.49 -1.66 2.05
N HIS A 88 0.02 -2.83 1.59
CA HIS A 88 -1.34 -3.00 1.12
C HIS A 88 -2.04 -4.24 1.68
N ASN A 89 -3.37 -4.18 1.76
CA ASN A 89 -4.19 -5.30 2.20
C ASN A 89 -4.45 -6.30 1.06
N GLY A 90 -4.41 -7.59 1.41
CA GLY A 90 -4.61 -8.72 0.48
C GLY A 90 -3.33 -9.12 -0.26
N HIS A 91 -3.32 -10.32 -0.84
CA HIS A 91 -2.19 -10.80 -1.64
C HIS A 91 -2.00 -9.92 -2.88
N ALA A 92 -0.74 -9.58 -3.20
CA ALA A 92 -0.39 -8.69 -4.32
C ALA A 92 -1.04 -9.12 -5.64
N ASN A 93 -1.00 -10.42 -5.94
CA ASN A 93 -1.62 -10.99 -7.16
C ASN A 93 -3.12 -10.73 -7.28
N TRP A 94 -3.86 -10.86 -6.17
CA TRP A 94 -5.29 -10.60 -6.15
C TRP A 94 -5.56 -9.11 -6.28
N ARG A 95 -4.82 -8.30 -5.53
CA ARG A 95 -4.98 -6.85 -5.48
C ARG A 95 -4.70 -6.18 -6.82
N SER A 96 -3.57 -6.52 -7.44
CA SER A 96 -3.21 -6.03 -8.77
C SER A 96 -4.26 -6.44 -9.81
N GLN A 97 -4.82 -7.65 -9.71
CA GLN A 97 -5.89 -8.11 -10.58
C GLN A 97 -7.17 -7.28 -10.39
N VAL A 98 -7.59 -7.02 -9.15
CA VAL A 98 -8.78 -6.19 -8.89
C VAL A 98 -8.60 -4.78 -9.46
N ILE A 99 -7.45 -4.14 -9.24
CA ILE A 99 -7.15 -2.80 -9.76
C ILE A 99 -7.19 -2.79 -11.29
N TYR A 100 -6.44 -3.71 -11.91
CA TYR A 100 -6.36 -3.85 -13.36
C TYR A 100 -7.74 -4.09 -13.98
N GLU A 101 -8.43 -5.12 -13.52
CA GLU A 101 -9.67 -5.58 -14.13
C GLU A 101 -10.81 -4.59 -13.95
N THR A 102 -10.92 -3.98 -12.77
CA THR A 102 -11.99 -3.03 -12.47
C THR A 102 -11.84 -1.79 -13.35
N ASN A 103 -10.64 -1.20 -13.40
CA ASN A 103 -10.39 -0.01 -14.21
C ASN A 103 -10.52 -0.29 -15.71
N LEU A 104 -9.95 -1.40 -16.18
CA LEU A 104 -10.01 -1.79 -17.60
C LEU A 104 -11.46 -1.99 -18.05
N ARG A 105 -12.27 -2.70 -17.28
CA ARG A 105 -13.65 -3.01 -17.68
C ARG A 105 -14.59 -1.83 -17.52
N GLN A 106 -14.46 -1.05 -16.45
CA GLN A 106 -15.28 0.16 -16.26
C GLN A 106 -15.00 1.20 -17.35
N SER A 107 -13.73 1.45 -17.66
CA SER A 107 -13.39 2.37 -18.76
C SER A 107 -13.85 1.85 -20.12
N TYR A 108 -13.73 0.55 -20.39
CA TYR A 108 -14.26 -0.06 -21.60
C TYR A 108 -15.78 0.11 -21.70
N THR A 109 -16.52 -0.17 -20.63
CA THR A 109 -17.98 0.03 -20.59
C THR A 109 -18.35 1.48 -20.85
N ALA A 110 -17.65 2.44 -20.25
CA ALA A 110 -17.92 3.86 -20.48
C ALA A 110 -17.73 4.26 -21.95
N GLY A 111 -16.65 3.80 -22.59
CA GLY A 111 -16.43 4.01 -24.02
C GLY A 111 -17.53 3.34 -24.86
N ARG A 112 -17.98 2.14 -24.47
CA ARG A 112 -19.09 1.45 -25.14
C ARG A 112 -20.39 2.20 -25.00
N GLU A 113 -20.74 2.74 -23.83
CA GLU A 113 -21.95 3.55 -23.65
C GLU A 113 -21.94 4.79 -24.55
N GLN A 114 -20.77 5.42 -24.76
CA GLN A 114 -20.64 6.51 -25.73
C GLN A 114 -20.96 6.05 -27.17
N GLN A 115 -20.43 4.91 -27.60
CA GLN A 115 -20.75 4.34 -28.92
C GLN A 115 -22.22 3.93 -29.04
N ILE A 116 -22.80 3.41 -27.96
CA ILE A 116 -24.21 3.02 -27.88
C ILE A 116 -25.09 4.25 -28.11
N GLU A 117 -24.82 5.35 -27.42
CA GLU A 117 -25.58 6.59 -27.55
C GLU A 117 -25.55 7.12 -29.00
N GLN A 118 -24.40 7.04 -29.67
CA GLN A 118 -24.26 7.46 -31.07
C GLN A 118 -25.07 6.59 -32.04
N ILE A 119 -25.20 5.29 -31.78
CA ILE A 119 -25.82 4.34 -32.73
C ILE A 119 -27.25 3.92 -32.35
N LYS A 120 -27.76 4.31 -31.17
CA LYS A 120 -29.05 3.83 -30.66
C LYS A 120 -30.22 4.07 -31.61
N HIS A 121 -30.18 5.15 -32.39
CA HIS A 121 -31.16 5.45 -33.44
C HIS A 121 -31.27 4.36 -34.52
N ARG A 122 -30.20 3.58 -34.78
CA ARG A 122 -30.18 2.44 -35.72
C ARG A 122 -30.26 1.08 -35.03
N ARG A 123 -29.86 1.01 -33.76
CA ARG A 123 -29.80 -0.21 -32.97
C ARG A 123 -30.44 0.04 -31.60
N PRO A 124 -31.78 0.22 -31.53
CA PRO A 124 -32.45 0.75 -30.34
C PRO A 124 -32.57 -0.25 -29.19
N TYR A 125 -32.12 -1.49 -29.35
CA TYR A 125 -32.23 -2.53 -28.34
C TYR A 125 -30.87 -2.87 -27.73
N GLY A 126 -30.85 -3.04 -26.41
CA GLY A 126 -29.73 -3.58 -25.64
C GLY A 126 -29.99 -5.04 -25.27
N ILE A 127 -28.99 -5.90 -25.41
CA ILE A 127 -29.02 -7.29 -24.95
C ILE A 127 -28.07 -7.40 -23.76
N TYR A 128 -28.58 -7.81 -22.60
CA TYR A 128 -27.73 -8.16 -21.46
C TYR A 128 -27.11 -9.53 -21.72
N LYS A 129 -25.78 -9.59 -21.82
CA LYS A 129 -25.05 -10.83 -22.11
C LYS A 129 -24.23 -11.26 -20.91
N HIS A 130 -24.60 -12.38 -20.31
CA HIS A 130 -23.82 -12.98 -19.24
C HIS A 130 -22.48 -13.49 -19.78
N SER A 131 -21.45 -13.41 -18.96
CA SER A 131 -20.06 -13.72 -19.33
C SER A 131 -19.78 -15.18 -19.68
N GLY A 132 -20.65 -16.11 -19.27
CA GLY A 132 -20.37 -17.55 -19.30
C GLY A 132 -19.52 -18.05 -18.13
N SER A 133 -19.40 -17.29 -17.05
CA SER A 133 -18.74 -17.71 -15.80
C SER A 133 -19.29 -19.05 -15.30
N GLU A 134 -18.38 -19.95 -14.89
CA GLU A 134 -18.69 -21.26 -14.28
C GLU A 134 -19.45 -21.09 -12.95
N HIS A 135 -19.11 -20.05 -12.19
CA HIS A 135 -19.83 -19.64 -10.99
C HIS A 135 -20.49 -18.28 -11.23
N PRO A 136 -21.70 -18.26 -11.81
CA PRO A 136 -22.38 -17.02 -12.12
C PRO A 136 -23.10 -16.45 -10.89
N ARG A 137 -23.26 -15.13 -10.85
CA ARG A 137 -24.29 -14.52 -9.99
C ARG A 137 -25.66 -14.89 -10.59
N HIS A 138 -26.54 -15.50 -9.80
CA HIS A 138 -27.81 -16.03 -10.30
C HIS A 138 -28.68 -14.95 -10.97
N ASP A 139 -28.68 -13.73 -10.43
CA ASP A 139 -29.36 -12.58 -11.04
C ASP A 139 -28.80 -12.26 -12.43
N HIS A 140 -27.46 -12.26 -12.60
CA HIS A 140 -26.85 -11.95 -13.90
C HIS A 140 -27.10 -13.05 -14.92
N LEU A 141 -27.21 -14.30 -14.46
CA LEU A 141 -27.56 -15.43 -15.31
C LEU A 141 -29.01 -15.36 -15.78
N SER A 142 -29.94 -14.97 -14.89
CA SER A 142 -31.36 -14.83 -15.24
C SER A 142 -31.60 -13.69 -16.23
N TRP A 143 -30.73 -12.67 -16.27
CA TRP A 143 -30.75 -11.60 -17.27
C TRP A 143 -30.07 -11.97 -18.60
N ASN A 144 -29.48 -13.16 -18.74
CA ASN A 144 -28.76 -13.52 -19.96
C ASN A 144 -29.70 -13.57 -21.17
N ASN A 145 -29.31 -12.87 -22.24
CA ASN A 145 -30.10 -12.65 -23.46
C ASN A 145 -31.38 -11.82 -23.25
N MET A 146 -31.58 -11.21 -22.08
CA MET A 146 -32.68 -10.25 -21.87
C MET A 146 -32.51 -9.06 -22.81
N VAL A 147 -33.57 -8.70 -23.52
CA VAL A 147 -33.56 -7.62 -24.50
C VAL A 147 -34.44 -6.48 -24.03
N LEU A 148 -33.87 -5.29 -23.85
CA LEU A 148 -34.62 -4.10 -23.47
C LEU A 148 -34.33 -2.97 -24.45
N PRO A 149 -35.25 -2.03 -24.68
CA PRO A 149 -34.93 -0.76 -25.31
C PRO A 149 -33.72 -0.10 -24.61
N LEU A 150 -32.84 0.57 -25.35
CA LEU A 150 -31.65 1.21 -24.77
C LEU A 150 -32.00 2.39 -23.85
N ASP A 151 -33.14 3.05 -24.07
CA ASP A 151 -33.64 4.14 -23.23
C ASP A 151 -34.45 3.63 -22.02
N ASP A 152 -34.57 2.31 -21.82
CA ASP A 152 -35.24 1.74 -20.66
C ASP A 152 -34.54 2.15 -19.34
N PRO A 153 -35.28 2.61 -18.31
CA PRO A 153 -34.69 3.09 -17.06
C PRO A 153 -33.88 2.02 -16.30
N TRP A 154 -34.11 0.73 -16.56
CA TRP A 154 -33.36 -0.37 -15.95
C TRP A 154 -31.84 -0.24 -16.20
N TRP A 155 -31.44 0.24 -17.39
CA TRP A 155 -30.04 0.43 -17.73
C TRP A 155 -29.32 1.48 -16.87
N LYS A 156 -30.04 2.41 -16.23
CA LYS A 156 -29.44 3.47 -15.40
C LYS A 156 -28.64 2.93 -14.22
N THR A 157 -29.01 1.75 -13.72
CA THR A 157 -28.36 1.10 -12.57
C THR A 157 -27.80 -0.28 -12.91
N HIS A 158 -28.28 -0.93 -13.97
CA HIS A 158 -27.89 -2.29 -14.31
C HIS A 158 -27.00 -2.42 -15.55
N THR A 159 -26.41 -1.32 -16.03
CA THR A 159 -25.42 -1.40 -17.11
C THR A 159 -24.23 -2.29 -16.67
N PRO A 160 -23.81 -3.27 -17.50
CA PRO A 160 -22.81 -4.25 -17.14
C PRO A 160 -21.45 -3.74 -16.67
N ILE A 161 -20.80 -4.66 -15.96
CA ILE A 161 -19.87 -4.46 -14.85
C ILE A 161 -20.60 -4.01 -13.58
N ASN A 162 -21.60 -4.79 -13.18
CA ASN A 162 -22.43 -4.57 -11.99
C ASN A 162 -21.72 -4.92 -10.67
N GLY A 163 -20.39 -5.03 -10.66
CA GLY A 163 -19.65 -5.44 -9.47
C GLY A 163 -18.23 -5.92 -9.74
N PHE A 164 -17.49 -6.15 -8.66
CA PHE A 164 -16.11 -6.63 -8.74
C PHE A 164 -16.05 -8.00 -9.44
N GLY A 165 -15.12 -8.14 -10.38
CA GLY A 165 -14.95 -9.37 -11.17
C GLY A 165 -16.08 -9.67 -12.16
N CYS A 166 -17.08 -8.79 -12.32
CA CYS A 166 -18.11 -8.96 -13.33
C CYS A 166 -17.50 -8.88 -14.74
N LYS A 167 -17.95 -9.75 -15.64
CA LYS A 167 -17.50 -9.84 -17.04
C LYS A 167 -18.67 -9.78 -18.05
N CYS A 168 -19.87 -9.47 -17.56
CA CYS A 168 -21.08 -9.33 -18.39
C CYS A 168 -20.93 -8.16 -19.37
N LYS A 169 -21.71 -8.17 -20.46
CA LYS A 169 -21.64 -7.18 -21.53
C LYS A 169 -23.04 -6.70 -21.92
N LYS A 170 -23.13 -5.45 -22.41
CA LYS A 170 -24.32 -4.92 -23.06
C LYS A 170 -24.05 -4.82 -24.56
N LEU A 171 -24.79 -5.60 -25.33
CA LEU A 171 -24.67 -5.62 -26.79
C LEU A 171 -25.80 -4.79 -27.40
N THR A 172 -25.56 -4.10 -28.51
CA THR A 172 -26.64 -3.40 -29.23
C THR A 172 -27.21 -4.25 -30.34
N ALA A 173 -28.51 -4.14 -30.56
CA ALA A 173 -29.26 -4.89 -31.55
C ALA A 173 -30.22 -3.98 -32.32
N SER A 174 -30.32 -4.24 -33.62
CA SER A 174 -31.46 -3.80 -34.43
C SER A 174 -32.54 -4.88 -34.42
N LYS A 175 -33.77 -4.55 -34.84
CA LYS A 175 -34.86 -5.53 -34.98
C LYS A 175 -34.45 -6.77 -35.79
N ARG A 176 -33.82 -6.55 -36.96
CA ARG A 176 -33.23 -7.64 -37.78
C ARG A 176 -32.18 -8.48 -37.04
N THR A 177 -31.41 -7.87 -36.13
CA THR A 177 -30.44 -8.61 -35.31
C THR A 177 -31.17 -9.52 -34.32
N LEU A 178 -32.24 -9.03 -33.70
CA LEU A 178 -33.06 -9.81 -32.77
C LEU A 178 -33.73 -11.00 -33.48
N GLU A 179 -34.35 -10.77 -34.63
CA GLU A 179 -34.95 -11.81 -35.48
C GLU A 179 -33.93 -12.91 -35.83
N ARG A 180 -32.72 -12.53 -36.25
CA ARG A 180 -31.63 -13.48 -36.56
C ARG A 180 -31.17 -14.28 -35.34
N LEU A 181 -31.23 -13.70 -34.15
CA LEU A 181 -30.83 -14.35 -32.90
C LEU A 181 -31.99 -15.11 -32.24
N GLY A 182 -33.21 -15.04 -32.78
CA GLY A 182 -34.40 -15.62 -32.17
C GLY A 182 -34.73 -15.00 -30.81
N LEU A 183 -34.46 -13.69 -30.64
CA LEU A 183 -34.73 -12.97 -29.40
C LEU A 183 -35.89 -12.00 -29.57
N GLU A 184 -36.70 -11.85 -28.53
CA GLU A 184 -37.80 -10.90 -28.46
C GLU A 184 -37.54 -9.84 -27.39
N VAL A 185 -38.19 -8.67 -27.53
CA VAL A 185 -38.11 -7.61 -26.53
C VAL A 185 -38.77 -8.10 -25.24
N SER A 186 -38.00 -8.14 -24.16
CA SER A 186 -38.43 -8.59 -22.84
C SER A 186 -39.13 -7.47 -22.07
N GLN A 187 -39.90 -7.82 -21.05
CA GLN A 187 -40.35 -6.86 -20.05
C GLN A 187 -39.20 -6.59 -19.06
N ALA A 188 -38.94 -5.33 -18.72
CA ALA A 188 -37.93 -4.96 -17.74
C ALA A 188 -38.27 -5.56 -16.36
N PRO A 189 -37.30 -6.21 -15.66
CA PRO A 189 -37.50 -6.68 -14.30
C PRO A 189 -37.80 -5.53 -13.34
N LYS A 190 -38.61 -5.80 -12.32
CA LYS A 190 -38.83 -4.83 -11.24
C LYS A 190 -37.53 -4.60 -10.48
N ILE A 191 -37.16 -3.33 -10.31
CA ILE A 191 -35.96 -2.97 -9.54
C ILE A 191 -36.27 -3.03 -8.05
N GLU A 192 -35.88 -4.14 -7.44
CA GLU A 192 -35.87 -4.29 -5.99
C GLU A 192 -34.58 -3.76 -5.39
N HIS A 193 -34.66 -3.23 -4.18
CA HIS A 193 -33.50 -2.70 -3.48
C HIS A 193 -33.33 -3.41 -2.13
N TYR A 194 -32.11 -3.39 -1.63
CA TYR A 194 -31.79 -3.73 -0.25
C TYR A 194 -30.97 -2.61 0.37
N ASP A 195 -31.04 -2.50 1.69
CA ASP A 195 -30.26 -1.53 2.44
C ASP A 195 -28.88 -2.12 2.73
N TRP A 196 -27.86 -1.47 2.18
CA TRP A 196 -26.46 -1.76 2.46
C TRP A 196 -25.93 -0.72 3.44
N VAL A 197 -25.47 -1.19 4.60
CA VAL A 197 -24.89 -0.32 5.63
C VAL A 197 -23.37 -0.28 5.44
N ASP A 198 -22.82 0.91 5.22
CA ASP A 198 -21.37 1.11 5.34
C ASP A 198 -20.99 0.90 6.80
N LYS A 199 -20.26 -0.19 7.07
CA LYS A 199 -19.87 -0.59 8.44
C LYS A 199 -18.94 0.40 9.13
N VAL A 200 -18.32 1.33 8.40
CA VAL A 200 -17.39 2.32 8.94
C VAL A 200 -18.10 3.64 9.22
N THR A 201 -18.88 4.16 8.27
CA THR A 201 -19.57 5.45 8.43
C THR A 201 -20.94 5.32 9.10
N GLY A 202 -21.53 4.13 9.07
CA GLY A 202 -22.90 3.88 9.51
C GLY A 202 -23.97 4.35 8.50
N GLU A 203 -23.56 4.90 7.35
CA GLU A 203 -24.48 5.36 6.32
C GLU A 203 -25.20 4.18 5.67
N VAL A 204 -26.50 4.37 5.41
CA VAL A 204 -27.34 3.37 4.76
C VAL A 204 -27.56 3.77 3.31
N HIS A 205 -27.11 2.93 2.38
CA HIS A 205 -27.32 3.09 0.95
C HIS A 205 -28.36 2.11 0.45
N ARG A 206 -29.32 2.61 -0.32
CA ARG A 206 -30.32 1.78 -0.99
C ARG A 206 -29.77 1.29 -2.33
N VAL A 207 -29.41 0.01 -2.41
CA VAL A 207 -28.72 -0.60 -3.56
C VAL A 207 -29.65 -1.56 -4.30
N PRO A 208 -29.72 -1.54 -5.65
CA PRO A 208 -30.48 -2.51 -6.42
C PRO A 208 -29.98 -3.95 -6.21
N LYS A 209 -30.90 -4.91 -6.07
CA LYS A 209 -30.54 -6.33 -6.00
C LYS A 209 -29.83 -6.77 -7.28
N GLY A 210 -28.79 -7.60 -7.13
CA GLY A 210 -27.96 -8.07 -8.24
C GLY A 210 -26.90 -7.07 -8.71
N VAL A 211 -26.75 -5.92 -8.06
CA VAL A 211 -25.65 -4.97 -8.30
C VAL A 211 -24.86 -4.78 -7.01
N ASP A 212 -23.53 -4.88 -7.09
CA ASP A 212 -22.67 -4.63 -5.93
C ASP A 212 -22.74 -3.13 -5.55
N PRO A 213 -22.68 -2.76 -4.26
CA PRO A 213 -22.76 -1.37 -3.84
C PRO A 213 -21.68 -0.50 -4.52
N GLY A 214 -22.08 0.69 -5.00
CA GLY A 214 -21.20 1.62 -5.73
C GLY A 214 -21.07 1.35 -7.23
N PHE A 215 -21.58 0.23 -7.74
CA PHE A 215 -21.64 -0.08 -9.19
C PHE A 215 -23.00 0.23 -9.82
N ASP A 216 -23.96 0.75 -9.05
CA ASP A 216 -25.32 1.03 -9.45
C ASP A 216 -25.47 2.38 -10.18
N TYR A 217 -24.67 2.55 -11.22
CA TYR A 217 -24.72 3.68 -12.15
C TYR A 217 -24.26 3.25 -13.55
N THR A 218 -24.73 3.96 -14.57
CA THR A 218 -24.15 3.87 -15.92
C THR A 218 -22.93 4.78 -15.99
N PRO A 219 -21.71 4.25 -16.27
CA PRO A 219 -20.55 5.10 -16.49
C PRO A 219 -20.76 6.04 -17.67
N LYS A 220 -20.54 7.34 -17.47
CA LYS A 220 -20.70 8.35 -18.52
C LYS A 220 -19.50 9.28 -18.58
N SER A 221 -19.07 9.63 -19.80
CA SER A 221 -18.15 10.76 -20.01
C SER A 221 -18.95 12.07 -20.09
N SER A 222 -19.38 12.66 -18.97
CA SER A 222 -19.94 14.03 -19.02
C SER A 222 -18.85 15.07 -18.75
N ALA A 223 -18.69 16.04 -19.66
CA ALA A 223 -17.72 17.13 -19.52
C ALA A 223 -17.99 17.98 -18.26
N GLU A 224 -19.26 18.15 -17.91
CA GLU A 224 -19.75 18.95 -16.78
C GLU A 224 -19.28 18.44 -15.40
N LEU A 225 -19.21 17.11 -15.22
CA LEU A 225 -18.61 16.50 -14.01
C LEU A 225 -17.09 16.70 -13.96
N THR A 226 -16.42 16.83 -15.10
CA THR A 226 -14.96 17.03 -15.20
C THR A 226 -14.56 18.38 -14.62
N GLU A 227 -15.27 19.43 -14.99
CA GLU A 227 -14.96 20.78 -14.52
C GLU A 227 -15.24 20.92 -13.03
N LYS A 228 -16.36 20.38 -12.52
CA LYS A 228 -16.66 20.38 -11.08
C LYS A 228 -15.58 19.65 -10.26
N THR A 229 -15.09 18.50 -10.72
CA THR A 229 -14.03 17.74 -10.04
C THR A 229 -12.67 18.46 -10.14
N LYS A 230 -12.31 19.04 -11.29
CA LYS A 230 -11.07 19.83 -11.42
C LYS A 230 -11.05 21.04 -10.50
N THR A 231 -12.16 21.79 -10.38
CA THR A 231 -12.26 22.94 -9.48
C THR A 231 -12.09 22.54 -8.01
N LEU A 232 -12.68 21.41 -7.60
CA LEU A 232 -12.52 20.86 -6.24
C LEU A 232 -11.09 20.38 -5.94
N ILE A 233 -10.32 20.00 -6.96
CA ILE A 233 -8.94 19.50 -6.82
C ILE A 233 -7.93 20.65 -6.86
N GLN A 234 -8.14 21.64 -7.73
CA GLN A 234 -7.33 22.87 -7.78
C GLN A 234 -7.45 23.70 -6.50
N ALA A 235 -8.57 23.58 -5.76
CA ALA A 235 -8.75 24.19 -4.46
C ALA A 235 -7.93 23.53 -3.32
N LYS A 236 -7.24 22.41 -3.59
CA LYS A 236 -6.41 21.71 -2.59
C LYS A 236 -4.92 22.03 -2.81
N PRO A 237 -4.10 22.27 -1.76
CA PRO A 237 -2.68 22.64 -1.87
C PRO A 237 -1.82 21.56 -2.57
N PRO A 238 -0.60 21.80 -3.10
CA PRO A 238 0.23 20.79 -3.77
C PRO A 238 0.43 19.47 -2.99
N LEU A 239 0.71 18.36 -3.69
CA LEU A 239 0.88 17.04 -3.08
C LEU A 239 1.95 17.03 -1.99
N GLU A 240 3.08 17.68 -2.24
CA GLU A 240 4.20 17.71 -1.30
C GLU A 240 3.81 18.38 0.03
N GLU A 241 2.79 19.24 0.03
CA GLU A 241 2.23 19.90 1.22
C GLU A 241 1.12 19.09 1.90
N ARG A 242 0.55 18.06 1.24
CA ARG A 242 -0.55 17.23 1.75
C ARG A 242 -0.08 15.93 2.41
N LEU A 243 1.14 15.49 2.16
CA LEU A 243 1.70 14.27 2.73
C LEU A 243 2.75 14.64 3.77
N PRO A 244 2.57 14.27 5.06
CA PRO A 244 3.72 14.27 5.95
C PRO A 244 4.75 13.27 5.40
N THR A 245 5.98 13.73 5.13
CA THR A 245 7.13 12.85 4.92
C THR A 245 7.24 11.95 6.13
N ARG A 246 6.93 10.66 5.96
CA ARG A 246 7.09 9.65 7.01
C ARG A 246 8.58 9.34 7.11
N ALA A 247 9.13 9.40 8.33
CA ALA A 247 10.54 9.08 8.56
C ALA A 247 10.90 7.66 8.11
N VAL A 248 9.97 6.69 8.27
CA VAL A 248 10.13 5.32 7.78
C VAL A 248 9.12 5.08 6.66
N GLU A 249 9.65 4.83 5.45
CA GLU A 249 8.80 4.70 4.26
C GLU A 249 7.99 3.40 4.22
N SER A 250 8.59 2.28 4.61
CA SER A 250 7.95 0.95 4.54
C SER A 250 8.49 -0.05 5.54
N THR A 251 7.66 -1.04 5.90
CA THR A 251 8.09 -2.23 6.63
C THR A 251 7.44 -3.48 6.03
N PHE A 252 8.16 -4.61 6.05
CA PHE A 252 7.51 -5.91 5.90
C PHE A 252 7.16 -6.44 7.27
N SER A 253 5.89 -6.35 7.66
CA SER A 253 5.44 -6.77 8.99
C SER A 253 4.41 -7.87 8.95
N THR A 254 4.67 -8.96 9.68
CA THR A 254 3.67 -10.00 9.97
C THR A 254 2.87 -9.70 11.25
N VAL A 255 3.15 -8.55 11.90
CA VAL A 255 2.51 -8.07 13.12
C VAL A 255 1.82 -6.74 12.82
N LYS A 256 0.51 -6.77 12.56
CA LYS A 256 -0.28 -5.60 12.12
C LYS A 256 -0.10 -4.34 12.99
N GLY A 257 0.10 -4.50 14.30
CA GLY A 257 0.29 -3.40 15.25
C GLY A 257 1.66 -2.73 15.20
N VAL A 258 2.63 -3.28 14.46
CA VAL A 258 3.99 -2.78 14.32
C VAL A 258 4.26 -2.59 12.83
N ASN A 259 4.12 -1.36 12.33
CA ASN A 259 4.24 -1.03 10.91
C ASN A 259 4.94 0.33 10.72
N ALA A 260 5.30 0.67 9.49
CA ALA A 260 6.05 1.88 9.15
C ALA A 260 5.39 3.18 9.65
N SER A 261 4.07 3.25 9.57
CA SER A 261 3.31 4.44 9.99
C SER A 261 3.38 4.64 11.49
N GLU A 262 3.28 3.57 12.27
CA GLU A 262 3.35 3.68 13.73
C GLU A 262 4.78 3.92 14.22
N ILE A 263 5.81 3.37 13.55
CA ILE A 263 7.21 3.69 13.85
C ILE A 263 7.46 5.18 13.56
N SER A 264 7.05 5.66 12.38
CA SER A 264 7.17 7.08 12.00
C SER A 264 6.46 7.99 12.99
N ARG A 265 5.24 7.63 13.42
CA ARG A 265 4.49 8.38 14.44
C ARG A 265 5.27 8.50 15.76
N VAL A 266 5.93 7.42 16.20
CA VAL A 266 6.76 7.47 17.41
C VAL A 266 7.96 8.39 17.20
N LEU A 267 8.63 8.29 16.07
CA LEU A 267 9.80 9.13 15.75
C LEU A 267 9.44 10.62 15.65
N GLU A 268 8.36 10.96 14.96
CA GLU A 268 7.91 12.34 14.75
C GLU A 268 7.57 13.05 16.07
N GLN A 269 7.28 12.31 17.15
CA GLN A 269 7.11 12.87 18.50
C GLN A 269 8.44 13.30 19.15
N ALA A 270 9.58 12.81 18.64
CA ALA A 270 10.95 13.20 19.02
C ALA A 270 11.58 14.16 17.99
N ALA A 271 10.78 15.07 17.40
CA ALA A 271 11.24 16.03 16.41
C ALA A 271 12.48 16.78 16.90
N SER A 272 13.61 16.55 16.22
CA SER A 272 14.93 17.02 16.62
C SER A 272 15.86 17.11 15.39
N PRO A 273 16.98 17.85 15.47
CA PRO A 273 18.02 17.80 14.45
C PRO A 273 18.52 16.37 14.20
N GLN A 274 18.57 15.55 15.25
CA GLN A 274 18.98 14.14 15.19
C GLN A 274 18.01 13.30 14.36
N LEU A 275 16.70 13.49 14.56
CA LEU A 275 15.69 12.84 13.73
C LEU A 275 15.78 13.25 12.26
N THR A 276 16.10 14.53 12.00
CA THR A 276 16.25 15.04 10.64
C THR A 276 17.41 14.34 9.93
N ALA A 277 18.59 14.31 10.55
CA ALA A 277 19.76 13.62 10.02
C ALA A 277 19.49 12.11 9.85
N PHE A 278 18.81 11.48 10.81
CA PHE A 278 18.44 10.07 10.68
C PHE A 278 17.46 9.81 9.52
N THR A 279 16.49 10.70 9.31
CA THR A 279 15.54 10.59 8.18
C THR A 279 16.24 10.77 6.83
N GLU A 280 17.22 11.67 6.75
CA GLU A 280 18.07 11.84 5.57
C GLU A 280 18.87 10.57 5.27
N PHE A 281 19.45 9.94 6.30
CA PHE A 281 20.10 8.64 6.16
C PHE A 281 19.14 7.57 5.61
N LEU A 282 17.93 7.47 6.17
CA LEU A 282 16.93 6.49 5.73
C LEU A 282 16.52 6.71 4.27
N SER A 283 16.36 7.97 3.85
CA SER A 283 16.05 8.33 2.46
C SER A 283 17.19 8.01 1.51
N LYS A 284 18.45 8.30 1.89
CA LYS A 284 19.63 8.04 1.06
C LYS A 284 19.89 6.54 0.84
N HIS A 285 19.75 5.73 1.88
CA HIS A 285 20.16 4.33 1.85
C HIS A 285 19.01 3.35 1.65
N GLU A 286 17.76 3.80 1.77
CA GLU A 286 16.56 2.96 1.62
C GLU A 286 16.63 1.67 2.48
N VAL A 287 17.13 1.78 3.71
CA VAL A 287 17.30 0.62 4.60
C VAL A 287 15.94 0.04 4.97
N LYS A 288 15.69 -1.21 4.56
CA LYS A 288 14.40 -1.87 4.73
C LYS A 288 14.23 -2.44 6.13
N THR A 289 12.99 -2.63 6.57
CA THR A 289 12.68 -3.17 7.90
C THR A 289 11.80 -4.40 7.80
N LEU A 290 12.22 -5.50 8.43
CA LEU A 290 11.41 -6.71 8.62
C LEU A 290 10.94 -6.79 10.07
N VAL A 291 9.64 -6.95 10.29
CA VAL A 291 9.05 -7.21 11.61
C VAL A 291 8.38 -8.58 11.61
N LEU A 292 8.99 -9.53 12.31
CA LEU A 292 8.62 -10.95 12.24
C LEU A 292 8.36 -11.54 13.62
N LYS A 293 7.52 -12.57 13.69
CA LYS A 293 7.28 -13.33 14.92
C LYS A 293 8.43 -14.30 15.17
N GLN A 294 8.63 -14.67 16.43
CA GLN A 294 9.67 -15.63 16.82
C GLN A 294 9.68 -16.91 15.97
N SER A 295 8.51 -17.49 15.67
CA SER A 295 8.42 -18.73 14.90
C SER A 295 8.77 -18.56 13.42
N GLU A 296 8.68 -17.34 12.91
CA GLU A 296 8.93 -16.97 11.50
C GLU A 296 10.44 -16.72 11.25
N LEU A 297 11.20 -16.38 12.29
CA LEU A 297 12.67 -16.27 12.23
C LEU A 297 13.39 -17.64 12.18
N SER A 298 12.65 -18.74 12.29
CA SER A 298 13.22 -20.08 12.23
C SER A 298 13.20 -20.63 10.80
N GLY A 299 14.18 -21.46 10.44
CA GLY A 299 14.26 -22.12 9.13
C GLY A 299 13.20 -23.20 8.88
N LYS A 300 12.14 -23.23 9.69
CA LYS A 300 11.03 -24.20 9.66
C LYS A 300 9.89 -23.68 8.76
N ALA A 301 8.78 -24.41 8.71
CA ALA A 301 7.65 -24.15 7.81
C ALA A 301 7.18 -22.68 7.78
N LYS A 302 7.00 -22.05 8.94
CA LYS A 302 6.52 -20.65 9.02
C LYS A 302 7.51 -19.64 8.42
N GLY A 303 8.81 -19.80 8.67
CA GLY A 303 9.83 -18.94 8.04
C GLY A 303 9.98 -19.22 6.54
N ARG A 304 9.95 -20.50 6.14
CA ARG A 304 10.01 -20.91 4.72
C ARG A 304 8.86 -20.32 3.90
N ALA A 305 7.66 -20.25 4.47
CA ALA A 305 6.50 -19.64 3.81
C ALA A 305 6.65 -18.13 3.54
N LEU A 306 7.59 -17.46 4.23
CA LEU A 306 7.85 -16.03 4.08
C LEU A 306 9.03 -15.73 3.15
N VAL A 307 9.74 -16.74 2.65
CA VAL A 307 10.94 -16.54 1.82
C VAL A 307 10.62 -15.74 0.56
N GLU A 308 9.60 -16.15 -0.19
CA GLU A 308 9.17 -15.45 -1.40
C GLU A 308 8.69 -14.01 -1.11
N PRO A 309 7.72 -13.76 -0.21
CA PRO A 309 7.25 -12.40 0.02
C PRO A 309 8.29 -11.48 0.68
N ILE A 310 9.20 -12.00 1.51
CA ILE A 310 10.32 -11.21 2.06
C ILE A 310 11.33 -10.91 0.96
N GLU A 311 11.66 -11.85 0.07
CA GLU A 311 12.57 -11.57 -1.04
C GLU A 311 11.96 -10.59 -2.05
N GLU A 312 10.65 -10.64 -2.29
CA GLU A 312 9.95 -9.64 -3.09
C GLU A 312 10.06 -8.23 -2.48
N TYR A 313 9.98 -8.14 -1.16
CA TYR A 313 10.13 -6.88 -0.43
C TYR A 313 11.58 -6.40 -0.41
N LEU A 314 12.53 -7.27 -0.08
CA LEU A 314 13.94 -6.91 0.07
C LEU A 314 14.63 -6.66 -1.27
N GLN A 315 14.29 -7.45 -2.29
CA GLN A 315 14.98 -7.48 -3.59
C GLN A 315 16.49 -7.67 -3.40
N SER A 316 16.86 -8.58 -2.48
CA SER A 316 18.25 -8.72 -2.04
C SER A 316 19.15 -9.41 -3.07
N GLY A 317 18.56 -10.19 -3.98
CA GLY A 317 19.30 -11.00 -4.96
C GLY A 317 20.08 -12.16 -4.32
N GLN A 318 19.81 -12.48 -3.05
CA GLN A 318 20.50 -13.54 -2.33
C GLN A 318 20.17 -14.93 -2.88
N ARG A 319 21.20 -15.76 -3.06
CA ARG A 319 21.02 -17.15 -3.54
C ARG A 319 20.18 -18.01 -2.58
N ALA A 320 20.23 -17.71 -1.29
CA ALA A 320 19.42 -18.35 -0.26
C ALA A 320 18.67 -17.28 0.55
N PRO A 321 17.54 -16.75 0.05
CA PRO A 321 16.86 -15.60 0.67
C PRO A 321 16.40 -15.81 2.11
N ILE A 322 16.23 -17.07 2.53
CA ILE A 322 15.91 -17.39 3.93
C ILE A 322 16.98 -16.90 4.92
N LEU A 323 18.24 -16.78 4.48
CA LEU A 323 19.33 -16.29 5.32
C LEU A 323 19.18 -14.80 5.68
N ASN A 324 18.40 -14.03 4.92
CA ASN A 324 18.16 -12.61 5.21
C ASN A 324 17.41 -12.38 6.53
N PHE A 325 16.73 -13.39 7.06
CA PHE A 325 15.91 -13.25 8.28
C PHE A 325 15.92 -14.48 9.19
N PHE A 326 16.72 -15.50 8.85
CA PHE A 326 16.88 -16.68 9.70
C PHE A 326 17.80 -16.37 10.87
N HIS A 327 17.40 -16.80 12.07
CA HIS A 327 18.27 -16.78 13.24
C HIS A 327 18.23 -18.12 13.99
N ARG A 328 19.41 -18.71 14.27
CA ARG A 328 19.54 -20.01 14.95
C ARG A 328 18.92 -20.00 16.35
N ASN A 329 19.02 -18.88 17.06
CA ASN A 329 18.53 -18.69 18.43
C ASN A 329 17.37 -17.69 18.51
N ALA A 330 16.38 -17.80 17.62
CA ALA A 330 15.25 -16.87 17.53
C ALA A 330 14.51 -16.60 18.87
N THR A 331 14.55 -17.53 19.81
CA THR A 331 14.00 -17.35 21.17
C THR A 331 14.69 -16.23 21.95
N ARG A 332 16.03 -16.15 21.86
CA ARG A 332 16.86 -15.20 22.62
C ARG A 332 17.16 -13.90 21.87
N THR A 333 16.94 -13.86 20.56
CA THR A 333 17.26 -12.71 19.71
C THR A 333 16.06 -11.81 19.52
N ASN A 334 16.20 -10.51 19.80
CA ASN A 334 15.11 -9.53 19.67
C ASN A 334 15.21 -8.72 18.37
N GLY A 335 16.41 -8.51 17.87
CA GLY A 335 16.70 -7.91 16.57
C GLY A 335 18.05 -8.40 16.08
N PHE A 336 18.31 -8.22 14.80
CA PHE A 336 19.64 -8.42 14.21
C PHE A 336 19.71 -7.78 12.82
N THR A 337 20.92 -7.47 12.39
CA THR A 337 21.24 -7.03 11.04
C THR A 337 22.66 -7.49 10.64
N SER A 338 23.12 -7.13 9.45
CA SER A 338 24.44 -7.48 8.93
C SER A 338 24.98 -6.36 8.04
N LYS A 339 26.32 -6.20 8.03
CA LYS A 339 27.03 -5.26 7.15
C LYS A 339 26.82 -5.51 5.66
N HIS A 340 26.44 -6.73 5.29
CA HIS A 340 26.20 -7.14 3.90
C HIS A 340 24.73 -7.00 3.48
N TRP A 341 23.87 -6.56 4.40
CA TRP A 341 22.45 -6.35 4.15
C TRP A 341 22.14 -4.87 3.98
N ASN A 342 20.98 -4.59 3.40
CA ASN A 342 20.38 -3.26 3.38
C ASN A 342 19.04 -3.27 4.11
N HIS A 343 18.97 -4.03 5.21
CA HIS A 343 17.77 -4.19 6.00
C HIS A 343 18.06 -4.59 7.44
N VAL A 344 17.09 -4.36 8.31
CA VAL A 344 17.09 -4.79 9.72
C VAL A 344 15.96 -5.79 9.97
N VAL A 345 16.15 -6.67 10.94
CA VAL A 345 15.13 -7.64 11.36
C VAL A 345 14.81 -7.43 12.83
N VAL A 346 13.51 -7.29 13.14
CA VAL A 346 13.02 -7.05 14.50
C VAL A 346 11.96 -8.08 14.86
N LYS A 347 12.08 -8.65 16.06
CA LYS A 347 11.14 -9.64 16.59
C LYS A 347 10.02 -8.96 17.37
N ALA A 348 8.78 -9.21 16.95
CA ALA A 348 7.56 -8.77 17.65
C ALA A 348 6.60 -9.94 17.93
N LYS A 349 5.80 -9.84 19.00
CA LYS A 349 4.70 -10.75 19.30
C LYS A 349 3.47 -10.35 18.48
N SER A 350 2.58 -11.30 18.19
CA SER A 350 1.32 -11.00 17.49
C SER A 350 0.41 -9.99 18.22
N THR A 351 0.62 -9.83 19.53
CA THR A 351 -0.11 -8.89 20.40
C THR A 351 0.55 -7.53 20.51
N ASP A 352 1.78 -7.35 20.02
CA ASP A 352 2.47 -6.07 20.11
C ASP A 352 1.79 -5.02 19.23
N THR A 353 1.69 -3.81 19.76
CA THR A 353 1.10 -2.67 19.07
C THR A 353 1.81 -1.39 19.47
N LEU A 354 2.23 -0.63 18.48
CA LEU A 354 2.93 0.63 18.69
C LEU A 354 1.98 1.78 18.99
N LYS A 355 0.68 1.65 18.76
CA LYS A 355 -0.32 2.72 18.96
C LYS A 355 -0.29 3.42 20.32
N ARG A 356 0.17 2.72 21.36
CA ARG A 356 0.27 3.23 22.74
C ARG A 356 1.69 3.57 23.17
N VAL A 357 2.66 3.40 22.26
CA VAL A 357 4.06 3.75 22.46
C VAL A 357 4.25 5.20 22.02
N SER A 358 5.00 5.97 22.82
CA SER A 358 5.43 7.33 22.50
C SER A 358 6.94 7.49 22.57
N ALA A 359 7.49 8.52 21.90
CA ALA A 359 8.89 8.88 22.04
C ALA A 359 9.25 9.23 23.49
N GLU A 360 8.33 9.89 24.19
CA GLU A 360 8.53 10.29 25.59
C GLU A 360 8.79 9.08 26.51
N GLN A 361 8.06 7.98 26.32
CA GLN A 361 8.31 6.75 27.08
C GLN A 361 9.72 6.18 26.81
N LEU A 362 10.19 6.27 25.56
CA LEU A 362 11.55 5.84 25.23
C LEU A 362 12.59 6.76 25.90
N ARG A 363 12.38 8.08 25.82
CA ARG A 363 13.24 9.09 26.45
C ARG A 363 13.33 8.89 27.97
N GLU A 364 12.20 8.78 28.67
CA GLU A 364 12.16 8.54 30.12
C GLU A 364 12.88 7.25 30.52
N ALA A 365 12.69 6.16 29.75
CA ALA A 365 13.38 4.90 30.02
C ALA A 365 14.90 5.00 29.79
N ILE A 366 15.32 5.73 28.77
CA ILE A 366 16.72 5.94 28.42
C ILE A 366 17.42 6.83 29.46
N GLU A 367 16.81 7.96 29.83
CA GLU A 367 17.34 8.84 30.88
C GLU A 367 17.48 8.07 32.21
N ARG A 368 16.49 7.25 32.56
CA ARG A 368 16.58 6.37 33.73
C ARG A 368 17.72 5.36 33.61
N ALA A 369 17.96 4.81 32.43
CA ALA A 369 19.08 3.90 32.19
C ALA A 369 20.44 4.57 32.47
N MET A 370 20.60 5.82 32.03
CA MET A 370 21.81 6.61 32.25
C MET A 370 22.04 6.97 33.71
N VAL A 371 20.96 7.15 34.50
CA VAL A 371 21.07 7.34 35.95
C VAL A 371 21.44 6.03 36.64
N LEU A 372 20.80 4.93 36.26
CA LEU A 372 21.08 3.62 36.84
C LEU A 372 22.51 3.18 36.58
N SER A 373 23.04 3.34 35.37
CA SER A 373 24.43 2.98 35.05
C SER A 373 25.47 3.69 35.92
N ALA A 374 25.15 4.88 36.44
CA ALA A 374 25.99 5.61 37.39
C ALA A 374 26.10 4.95 38.78
N THR A 375 25.14 4.09 39.13
CA THR A 375 25.00 3.47 40.46
C THR A 375 25.06 1.94 40.43
N SER A 376 24.67 1.31 39.32
CA SER A 376 24.74 -0.13 39.03
C SER A 376 24.59 -0.38 37.53
N GLN A 377 25.48 -1.17 36.91
CA GLN A 377 25.37 -1.49 35.48
C GLN A 377 24.12 -2.35 35.21
N GLN A 378 23.23 -1.85 34.34
CA GLN A 378 22.12 -2.62 33.77
C GLN A 378 22.56 -3.29 32.47
N TYR A 379 21.88 -4.39 32.12
CA TYR A 379 22.30 -5.19 30.97
C TYR A 379 22.16 -4.43 29.64
N SER A 380 20.99 -3.91 29.26
CA SER A 380 20.78 -3.17 27.99
C SER A 380 19.63 -2.16 28.05
N LEU A 381 19.61 -1.16 27.15
CA LEU A 381 18.51 -0.19 27.04
C LEU A 381 17.17 -0.90 26.79
N SER A 382 17.16 -1.88 25.89
CA SER A 382 15.96 -2.66 25.57
C SER A 382 15.37 -3.41 26.78
N THR A 383 16.21 -3.79 27.76
CA THR A 383 15.75 -4.41 29.01
C THR A 383 15.00 -3.41 29.89
N ILE A 384 15.48 -2.17 29.96
CA ILE A 384 14.90 -1.10 30.78
C ILE A 384 13.61 -0.59 30.14
N VAL A 385 13.62 -0.35 28.84
CA VAL A 385 12.41 0.03 28.09
C VAL A 385 11.32 -1.03 28.27
N LYS A 386 11.69 -2.32 28.22
CA LYS A 386 10.74 -3.41 28.47
C LYS A 386 10.20 -3.42 29.90
N SER A 387 11.05 -3.21 30.91
CA SER A 387 10.62 -3.26 32.31
C SER A 387 9.69 -2.11 32.67
N MET A 388 9.87 -0.94 32.05
CA MET A 388 9.06 0.26 32.31
C MET A 388 7.78 0.31 31.46
N TYR A 389 7.89 0.04 30.15
CA TYR A 389 6.80 0.30 29.19
C TYR A 389 6.40 -0.93 28.35
N GLY A 390 6.95 -2.11 28.65
CA GLY A 390 6.54 -3.38 28.08
C GLY A 390 7.16 -3.72 26.72
N ASP A 391 6.75 -4.87 26.16
CA ASP A 391 7.37 -5.44 24.96
C ASP A 391 7.16 -4.58 23.70
N SER A 392 6.04 -3.85 23.59
CA SER A 392 5.78 -3.00 22.42
C SER A 392 6.74 -1.80 22.34
N ALA A 393 7.07 -1.16 23.47
CA ALA A 393 8.09 -0.11 23.51
C ALA A 393 9.49 -0.68 23.22
N ARG A 394 9.79 -1.88 23.75
CA ARG A 394 11.05 -2.59 23.46
C ARG A 394 11.25 -2.80 21.96
N VAL A 395 10.20 -3.09 21.19
CA VAL A 395 10.29 -3.29 19.73
C VAL A 395 10.85 -2.05 19.04
N VAL A 396 10.41 -0.84 19.41
CA VAL A 396 10.93 0.41 18.83
C VAL A 396 12.39 0.66 19.21
N ASN A 397 12.74 0.46 20.49
CA ASN A 397 14.13 0.55 20.93
C ASN A 397 15.03 -0.43 20.18
N THR A 398 14.56 -1.68 20.02
CA THR A 398 15.33 -2.72 19.30
C THR A 398 15.49 -2.32 17.83
N TRP A 399 14.42 -1.83 17.20
CA TRP A 399 14.49 -1.36 15.82
C TRP A 399 15.50 -0.22 15.63
N ALA A 400 15.49 0.79 16.51
CA ALA A 400 16.44 1.90 16.46
C ALA A 400 17.88 1.42 16.69
N HIS A 401 18.08 0.47 17.60
CA HIS A 401 19.37 -0.18 17.83
C HIS A 401 19.90 -0.85 16.55
N GLU A 402 19.09 -1.67 15.88
CA GLU A 402 19.50 -2.31 14.62
C GLU A 402 19.77 -1.29 13.49
N MET A 403 19.04 -0.17 13.46
CA MET A 403 19.31 0.93 12.53
C MET A 403 20.65 1.60 12.84
N GLY A 404 21.02 1.73 14.11
CA GLY A 404 22.34 2.19 14.54
C GLY A 404 23.47 1.34 13.96
N HIS A 405 23.33 0.01 13.96
CA HIS A 405 24.30 -0.86 13.29
C HIS A 405 24.41 -0.57 11.78
N GLN A 406 23.29 -0.39 11.09
CA GLN A 406 23.30 -0.08 9.65
C GLN A 406 24.02 1.25 9.38
N ILE A 407 23.75 2.29 10.15
CA ILE A 407 24.47 3.58 10.07
C ILE A 407 25.97 3.36 10.27
N HIS A 408 26.35 2.65 11.33
CA HIS A 408 27.76 2.37 11.64
C HIS A 408 28.45 1.65 10.48
N PHE A 409 27.82 0.62 9.91
CA PHE A 409 28.37 -0.11 8.76
C PHE A 409 28.54 0.80 7.53
N LYS A 410 27.55 1.66 7.22
CA LYS A 410 27.65 2.59 6.07
C LYS A 410 28.69 3.68 6.28
N ALA A 411 28.95 4.08 7.53
CA ALA A 411 30.02 5.02 7.89
C ALA A 411 31.42 4.39 7.88
N GLY A 412 31.53 3.08 7.59
CA GLY A 412 32.80 2.34 7.58
C GLY A 412 33.23 1.86 8.97
N SER A 413 32.29 1.75 9.90
CA SER A 413 32.48 1.25 11.27
C SER A 413 33.67 1.91 12.01
N PRO A 414 33.65 3.23 12.22
CA PRO A 414 34.70 3.89 12.99
C PRO A 414 34.77 3.34 14.42
N ALA A 415 35.99 3.21 14.95
CA ALA A 415 36.23 2.77 16.31
C ALA A 415 35.69 3.78 17.33
N ALA A 416 35.13 3.27 18.44
CA ALA A 416 34.60 4.11 19.51
C ALA A 416 35.69 5.04 20.09
N PRO A 417 35.35 6.31 20.42
CA PRO A 417 36.30 7.28 20.95
C PRO A 417 36.68 6.98 22.41
N VAL A 418 35.85 6.20 23.12
CA VAL A 418 36.00 5.84 24.53
C VAL A 418 35.67 4.37 24.75
N ALA A 419 36.24 3.77 25.81
CA ALA A 419 36.08 2.35 26.12
C ALA A 419 34.87 2.02 27.01
N TYR A 420 34.31 3.01 27.72
CA TYR A 420 33.13 2.80 28.57
C TYR A 420 31.84 2.94 27.77
N GLY A 421 30.77 2.32 28.27
CA GLY A 421 29.46 2.43 27.66
C GLY A 421 28.36 2.81 28.66
N ILE A 422 27.20 3.20 28.13
CA ILE A 422 26.01 3.53 28.92
C ILE A 422 25.31 2.30 29.50
N THR A 423 25.55 1.10 28.96
CA THR A 423 24.99 -0.19 29.42
C THR A 423 26.06 -1.29 29.35
N GLN A 424 25.90 -2.37 30.12
CA GLN A 424 26.83 -3.52 30.05
C GLN A 424 26.86 -4.15 28.64
N TYR A 425 25.73 -4.11 27.94
CA TYR A 425 25.60 -4.59 26.57
C TYR A 425 26.41 -3.74 25.58
N SER A 426 26.41 -2.42 25.75
CA SER A 426 27.23 -1.52 24.93
C SER A 426 28.75 -1.73 25.08
N GLU A 427 29.19 -2.42 26.13
CA GLU A 427 30.62 -2.72 26.35
C GLU A 427 31.07 -4.06 25.73
N GLN A 428 30.15 -4.81 25.09
CA GLN A 428 30.49 -6.12 24.52
C GLN A 428 31.42 -6.03 23.29
N ASN A 429 31.17 -5.08 22.40
CA ASN A 429 32.01 -4.79 21.24
C ASN A 429 31.64 -3.41 20.65
N GLU A 430 32.45 -2.94 19.68
CA GLU A 430 32.29 -1.62 19.06
C GLU A 430 30.94 -1.41 18.33
N PHE A 431 30.34 -2.48 17.79
CA PHE A 431 29.07 -2.38 17.09
C PHE A 431 27.91 -2.17 18.07
N GLU A 432 27.89 -2.96 19.16
CA GLU A 432 26.90 -2.80 20.24
C GLU A 432 27.09 -1.48 20.97
N TRP A 433 28.35 -1.04 21.10
CA TRP A 433 28.68 0.28 21.60
C TRP A 433 27.98 1.35 20.76
N PHE A 434 28.22 1.38 19.45
CA PHE A 434 27.62 2.40 18.59
C PHE A 434 26.09 2.33 18.61
N ALA A 435 25.52 1.14 18.46
CA ALA A 435 24.07 0.96 18.35
C ALA A 435 23.31 1.36 19.62
N GLU A 436 23.82 1.03 20.82
CA GLU A 436 23.19 1.49 22.08
C GLU A 436 23.29 3.02 22.24
N HIS A 437 24.44 3.64 21.94
CA HIS A 437 24.58 5.10 22.06
C HIS A 437 23.78 5.85 20.98
N PHE A 438 23.62 5.27 19.78
CA PHE A 438 22.74 5.81 18.74
C PHE A 438 21.28 5.91 19.21
N VAL A 439 20.78 4.91 19.95
CA VAL A 439 19.41 4.96 20.50
C VAL A 439 19.26 6.15 21.45
N VAL A 440 20.25 6.43 22.29
CA VAL A 440 20.22 7.61 23.18
C VAL A 440 20.33 8.90 22.38
N TRP A 441 21.22 8.95 21.40
CA TRP A 441 21.36 10.10 20.51
C TRP A 441 20.05 10.44 19.79
N LEU A 442 19.28 9.42 19.39
CA LEU A 442 18.02 9.61 18.67
C LEU A 442 16.86 10.07 19.58
N PHE A 443 16.74 9.51 20.79
CA PHE A 443 15.55 9.72 21.65
C PHE A 443 15.80 10.62 22.87
N ALA A 444 17.05 10.81 23.28
CA ALA A 444 17.45 11.63 24.42
C ALA A 444 18.77 12.40 24.11
N PRO A 445 18.83 13.18 23.01
CA PRO A 445 20.07 13.83 22.56
C PRO A 445 20.66 14.78 23.61
N ASP A 446 19.82 15.57 24.29
CA ASP A 446 20.27 16.53 25.29
C ASP A 446 20.92 15.83 26.49
N ALA A 447 20.30 14.76 26.99
CA ALA A 447 20.85 13.95 28.08
C ALA A 447 22.19 13.31 27.70
N LEU A 448 22.34 12.85 26.44
CA LEU A 448 23.61 12.32 25.95
C LEU A 448 24.68 13.41 25.87
N ASN A 449 24.34 14.57 25.32
CA ASN A 449 25.29 15.68 25.16
C ASN A 449 25.74 16.25 26.51
N ASP A 450 24.83 16.40 27.46
CA ASP A 450 25.14 16.95 28.79
C ASP A 450 26.07 16.04 29.60
N ARG A 451 25.90 14.72 29.45
CA ARG A 451 26.64 13.74 30.26
C ARG A 451 27.87 13.16 29.57
N TYR A 452 27.83 13.00 28.25
CA TYR A 452 28.85 12.36 27.42
C TYR A 452 29.03 13.11 26.09
N PRO A 453 29.48 14.38 26.11
CA PRO A 453 29.57 15.22 24.91
C PRO A 453 30.48 14.63 23.82
N GLU A 454 31.54 13.91 24.20
CA GLU A 454 32.44 13.24 23.26
C GLU A 454 31.76 12.08 22.53
N ILE A 455 30.86 11.36 23.21
CA ILE A 455 30.03 10.31 22.58
C ILE A 455 29.01 10.96 21.66
N PHE A 456 28.32 12.00 22.12
CA PHE A 456 27.34 12.73 21.32
C PHE A 456 27.94 13.24 20.00
N SER A 457 29.11 13.89 20.05
CA SER A 457 29.81 14.39 18.86
C SER A 457 30.18 13.24 17.93
N PHE A 458 30.74 12.16 18.46
CA PHE A 458 31.15 11.01 17.65
C PHE A 458 29.98 10.34 16.93
N ILE A 459 28.84 10.14 17.62
CA ILE A 459 27.64 9.56 16.98
C ILE A 459 27.14 10.51 15.89
N THR A 460 27.08 11.82 16.16
CA THR A 460 26.66 12.84 15.19
C THR A 460 27.55 12.82 13.94
N ASP A 461 28.87 12.82 14.11
CA ASP A 461 29.83 12.79 13.00
C ASP A 461 29.72 11.50 12.19
N THR A 462 29.47 10.36 12.86
CA THR A 462 29.30 9.07 12.20
C THR A 462 28.01 9.01 11.39
N VAL A 463 26.90 9.56 11.92
CA VAL A 463 25.63 9.68 11.19
C VAL A 463 25.83 10.57 9.96
N ASN A 464 26.45 11.74 10.12
CA ASN A 464 26.73 12.67 9.02
C ASN A 464 27.64 12.07 7.95
N LYS A 465 28.59 11.22 8.33
CA LYS A 465 29.44 10.48 7.40
C LYS A 465 28.68 9.42 6.61
N ALA A 466 27.60 8.87 7.18
CA ALA A 466 26.75 7.90 6.52
C ALA A 466 25.77 8.58 5.53
N ILE A 467 25.26 9.77 5.90
CA ILE A 467 24.53 10.68 5.01
C ILE A 467 25.41 11.15 3.85
#